data_AF-A0A2G9T6Y0-F1
#
_entry.id   AF-A0A2G9T6Y0-F1
#
_cell.length_a   1.000
_cell.length_b   1.000
_cell.length_c   1.000
_cell.angle_alpha   90.00
_cell.angle_beta   90.00
_cell.angle_gamma   90.00
#
_symmetry.space_group_name_H-M   'P 1'
#
loop_
_entity.id
_entity.type
_entity.pdbx_description
1 polymer ?
#
loop_
_entity_poly.entity_id
_entity_poly.type
_entity_poly.pdbx_seq_one_letter_code
_entity_poly.pdbx_strand_id
1 'polypeptide(L)' 'VYIGAVNELAVLSDDELLPLHSVSTGPVRDSPLCSVDGSSCLKDAVLRDTDNHNKVLQILPDAVLHCGSVKQ' A
#
# COMPACT_ATOMS: atom_id res chain seq x y z
N VAL A 1 -4.90 17.13 -1.39
CA VAL A 1 -4.71 16.14 -2.49
C VAL A 1 -4.24 14.81 -1.90
N TYR A 2 -4.81 13.67 -2.32
CA TYR A 2 -4.35 12.34 -1.90
C TYR A 2 -3.49 11.70 -2.99
N ILE A 3 -2.35 11.12 -2.60
CA ILE A 3 -1.40 10.47 -3.51
C ILE A 3 -1.15 9.03 -3.06
N GLY A 4 -1.55 8.08 -3.90
CA GLY A 4 -1.18 6.68 -3.78
C GLY A 4 0.13 6.44 -4.51
N ALA A 5 1.22 6.34 -3.76
CA ALA A 5 2.56 6.10 -4.31
C ALA A 5 3.00 4.65 -4.10
N VAL A 6 4.26 4.36 -4.42
CA VAL A 6 4.91 3.11 -4.05
C VAL A 6 5.39 3.23 -2.60
N ASN A 7 4.99 2.28 -1.75
CA ASN A 7 5.36 2.21 -0.32
C ASN A 7 4.88 3.39 0.55
N GLU A 8 4.07 4.30 0.00
CA GLU A 8 3.62 5.49 0.72
C GLU A 8 2.22 5.93 0.27
N LEU A 9 1.43 6.39 1.23
CA LEU A 9 0.21 7.16 1.00
C LEU A 9 0.45 8.57 1.56
N ALA A 10 0.34 9.60 0.73
CA ALA A 10 0.59 10.98 1.13
C ALA A 10 -0.65 11.85 0.95
N VAL A 11 -0.76 12.85 1.83
CA VAL A 11 -1.75 13.93 1.77
C VAL A 11 -0.99 15.23 1.60
N LEU A 12 -1.28 15.95 0.53
CA LEU A 12 -0.72 17.27 0.26
C LEU A 12 -1.77 18.36 0.48
N SER A 13 -1.32 19.57 0.79
CA SER A 13 -2.15 20.78 0.73
C SER A 13 -2.63 21.01 -0.71
N ASP A 14 -3.77 21.67 -0.86
CA ASP A 14 -4.39 21.91 -2.17
C ASP A 14 -3.87 23.19 -2.87
N ASP A 15 -3.32 24.12 -2.09
CA ASP A 15 -2.76 25.38 -2.56
C ASP A 15 -1.33 25.22 -3.13
N GLU A 16 -0.41 24.70 -2.32
CA GLU A 16 1.03 24.68 -2.59
C GLU A 16 1.57 23.26 -2.81
N LEU A 17 0.70 22.24 -2.75
CA LEU A 17 1.07 20.81 -2.83
C LEU A 17 2.12 20.41 -1.79
N LEU A 18 2.11 21.05 -0.62
CA LEU A 18 3.03 20.73 0.46
C LEU A 18 2.58 19.49 1.22
N PRO A 19 3.51 18.61 1.64
CA PRO A 19 3.16 17.41 2.40
C PRO A 19 2.59 17.79 3.77
N LEU A 20 1.33 17.40 4.01
CA LEU A 20 0.64 17.55 5.29
C LEU A 20 0.79 16.29 6.14
N HIS A 21 0.67 15.13 5.51
CA HIS A 21 0.77 13.85 6.19
C HIS A 21 1.24 12.76 5.23
N SER A 22 1.93 11.74 5.75
CA SER A 22 2.17 10.52 5.00
C SER A 22 2.21 9.29 5.90
N VAL A 23 1.87 8.16 5.29
CA VAL A 23 1.85 6.84 5.93
C VAL A 23 2.64 5.89 5.05
N SER A 24 3.62 5.21 5.65
CA SER A 24 4.34 4.13 4.97
C SER A 24 3.43 2.92 4.79
N THR A 25 3.37 2.40 3.58
CA THR A 25 2.60 1.21 3.20
C THR A 25 3.48 0.03 2.80
N GLY A 26 4.81 0.21 2.81
CA GLY A 26 5.79 -0.82 2.47
C GLY A 26 7.24 -0.30 2.53
N PRO A 27 8.22 -1.08 2.01
CA PRO A 27 8.04 -2.42 1.45
C PRO A 27 7.58 -3.41 2.51
N VAL A 28 6.99 -4.52 2.08
CA VAL A 28 6.57 -5.59 2.99
C VAL A 28 7.19 -6.92 2.56
N ARG A 29 7.50 -7.75 3.56
CA ARG A 29 7.85 -9.16 3.33
C ARG A 29 6.65 -9.88 2.77
N ASP A 30 6.67 -10.16 1.47
CA ASP A 30 5.56 -10.75 0.76
C ASP A 30 6.00 -11.78 -0.27
N SER A 31 5.04 -12.60 -0.68
CA SER A 31 5.17 -13.54 -1.78
C SER A 31 3.79 -13.72 -2.40
N PRO A 32 3.66 -13.76 -3.73
CA PRO A 32 2.38 -14.05 -4.38
C PRO A 32 1.85 -15.46 -4.08
N LEU A 33 2.65 -16.30 -3.41
CA LEU A 33 2.29 -17.66 -2.99
C LEU A 33 1.90 -17.76 -1.51
N CYS A 34 1.70 -16.63 -0.83
CA CYS A 34 1.25 -16.57 0.55
C CYS A 34 -0.15 -15.92 0.65
N SER A 35 -0.89 -16.23 1.72
CA SER A 35 -2.18 -15.61 2.03
C SER A 35 -2.05 -14.12 2.39
N VAL A 36 -3.17 -13.37 2.35
CA VAL A 36 -3.30 -11.95 2.76
C VAL A 36 -2.50 -11.64 4.03
N ASP A 37 -2.68 -12.44 5.07
CA ASP A 37 -2.09 -12.23 6.39
C ASP A 37 -0.68 -12.84 6.54
N GLY A 38 -0.20 -13.55 5.51
CA GLY A 38 1.05 -14.29 5.53
C GLY A 38 1.06 -15.50 6.47
N SER A 39 -0.10 -15.92 7.01
CA SER A 39 -0.17 -17.05 7.95
C SER A 39 0.05 -18.40 7.26
N SER A 40 -0.19 -18.48 5.95
CA SER A 40 -0.01 -19.67 5.14
C SER A 40 0.68 -19.35 3.82
N CYS A 41 1.56 -20.24 3.39
CA CYS A 41 2.29 -20.12 2.13
C CYS A 41 2.42 -21.49 1.46
N LEU A 42 2.43 -21.50 0.13
CA LEU A 42 2.77 -22.70 -0.63
C LEU A 42 4.23 -23.10 -0.40
N LYS A 43 4.53 -24.39 -0.61
CA LYS A 43 5.81 -25.03 -0.23
C LYS A 43 7.08 -24.32 -0.72
N ASP A 44 7.00 -23.64 -1.86
CA ASP A 44 8.14 -22.94 -2.49
C ASP A 44 8.03 -21.41 -2.44
N ALA A 45 7.20 -20.89 -1.54
CA ALA A 45 7.07 -19.45 -1.34
C ALA A 45 8.39 -18.85 -0.82
N VAL A 46 8.91 -17.87 -1.55
CA VAL A 46 10.07 -17.09 -1.13
C VAL A 46 9.61 -15.70 -0.74
N LEU A 47 9.61 -15.41 0.56
CA LEU A 47 9.30 -14.08 1.08
C LEU A 47 10.46 -13.13 0.79
N ARG A 48 10.15 -12.03 0.10
CA ARG A 48 11.11 -10.94 -0.20
C ARG A 48 10.50 -9.61 0.19
N ASP A 49 11.35 -8.64 0.46
CA ASP A 49 10.91 -7.25 0.53
C ASP A 49 10.34 -6.87 -0.84
N THR A 50 9.05 -6.61 -0.85
CA THR A 50 8.27 -6.35 -2.06
C THR A 50 7.64 -4.97 -1.93
N ASP A 51 7.85 -4.16 -2.96
CA ASP A 51 7.26 -2.84 -3.04
C ASP A 51 5.73 -2.93 -3.12
N ASN A 52 5.08 -2.12 -2.31
CA ASN A 52 3.63 -1.99 -2.30
C ASN A 52 3.22 -0.85 -3.23
N HIS A 53 2.85 -1.20 -4.46
CA HIS A 53 2.31 -0.25 -5.42
C HIS A 53 0.82 0.00 -5.11
N ASN A 54 0.44 1.25 -4.89
CA ASN A 54 -0.97 1.61 -4.84
C ASN A 54 -1.65 1.29 -6.19
N LYS A 55 -2.72 0.49 -6.15
CA LYS A 55 -3.50 0.08 -7.33
C LYS A 55 -4.88 0.74 -7.36
N VAL A 56 -5.48 0.97 -6.20
CA VAL A 56 -6.75 1.66 -6.04
C VAL A 56 -6.58 2.73 -4.97
N LEU A 57 -7.06 3.92 -5.27
CA LEU A 57 -7.23 5.02 -4.33
C LEU A 57 -8.59 5.64 -4.59
N GLN A 58 -9.48 5.53 -3.60
CA GLN A 58 -10.87 5.98 -3.72
C GLN A 58 -11.26 6.80 -2.49
N ILE A 59 -11.83 7.98 -2.73
CA ILE A 59 -12.45 8.79 -1.68
C ILE A 59 -13.85 8.25 -1.43
N LEU A 60 -14.15 7.97 -0.16
CA LEU A 60 -15.47 7.62 0.36
C LEU A 60 -16.02 8.80 1.18
N PRO A 61 -17.31 8.81 1.55
CA PRO A 61 -17.89 9.92 2.32
C PRO A 61 -17.21 10.20 3.67
N ASP A 62 -16.68 9.17 4.32
CA ASP A 62 -16.09 9.21 5.67
C ASP A 62 -14.66 8.66 5.74
N ALA A 63 -14.11 8.18 4.63
CA ALA A 63 -12.84 7.47 4.61
C ALA A 63 -12.11 7.59 3.26
N VAL A 64 -10.86 7.12 3.25
CA VAL A 64 -10.10 6.90 2.02
C VAL A 64 -9.79 5.42 1.93
N LEU A 65 -10.27 4.78 0.86
CA LEU A 65 -9.95 3.39 0.54
C LEU A 65 -8.67 3.37 -0.30
N HIS A 66 -7.66 2.63 0.16
CA HIS A 66 -6.46 2.35 -0.61
C HIS A 66 -6.22 0.84 -0.70
N CYS A 67 -5.91 0.34 -1.89
CA CYS A 67 -5.57 -1.07 -2.11
C CYS A 67 -4.18 -1.17 -2.76
N GLY A 68 -3.31 -1.96 -2.13
CA GLY A 68 -1.94 -2.20 -2.55
C GLY A 68 -1.77 -3.36 -3.53
N SER A 69 -0.54 -3.61 -3.96
CA SER A 69 -0.18 -4.72 -4.85
C SER A 69 0.21 -6.02 -4.12
N VAL A 70 0.46 -5.92 -2.83
CA VAL A 70 0.95 -6.97 -1.92
C VAL A 70 -0.19 -7.50 -1.04
N LYS A 71 0.01 -8.65 -0.38
CA LYS A 71 -0.96 -9.23 0.60
C LYS A 71 -2.31 -9.60 -0.05
N GLN A 72 -2.27 -10.61 -0.93
CA GLN A 72 -3.38 -11.12 -1.78
C GLN A 72 -4.52 -11.74 -1.00
#